data_AF-A0A7J7KR72-F1
#
_entry.id   AF-A0A7J7KR72-F1
#
_cell.length_a   1.000
_cell.length_b   1.000
_cell.length_c   1.000
_cell.angle_alpha   90.00
_cell.angle_beta   90.00
_cell.angle_gamma   90.00
#
_symmetry.space_group_name_H-M   'P 1'
#
loop_
_entity.id
_entity.type
_entity.pdbx_description
1 polymer ?
#
loop_
_entity_poly.entity_id
_entity_poly.type
_entity_poly.pdbx_seq_one_letter_code
_entity_poly.pdbx_strand_id
1 'polypeptide(L)'
;MIKSNTDYIRSTAKSLDSGVCEQCGVNGSELYKRIKCSRSLKERAELIQNSRYASLSAHVKVTMVKDPSEGQFWHVDHILPVYAGGGQCDVDNLRTLCTPCHQVVTSAQAGHRARMRASIGNKTITDFFSPGTKEKLKSYD
;
A
#
# COMPACT_ATOMS: atom_id res chain seq x y z
N MET A 1 -5.73 -24.81 8.54
CA MET A 1 -6.02 -23.36 8.60
C MET A 1 -4.88 -22.64 7.90
N ILE A 2 -5.05 -22.29 6.62
CA ILE A 2 -4.00 -21.63 5.83
C ILE A 2 -3.91 -20.20 6.39
N LYS A 3 -2.85 -19.91 7.15
CA LYS A 3 -2.56 -18.52 7.56
C LYS A 3 -2.42 -17.75 6.27
N SER A 4 -3.33 -16.81 6.04
CA SER A 4 -3.25 -15.94 4.88
C SER A 4 -1.85 -15.33 4.86
N ASN A 5 -1.21 -15.32 3.69
CA ASN A 5 0.15 -14.84 3.50
C ASN A 5 0.38 -13.47 4.19
N THR A 6 -0.66 -12.65 4.23
CA THR A 6 -0.74 -11.36 4.93
C THR A 6 -0.39 -11.41 6.42
N ASP A 7 -0.89 -12.39 7.19
CA ASP A 7 -0.62 -12.45 8.63
C ASP A 7 0.84 -12.79 8.91
N TYR A 8 1.40 -13.70 8.12
CA TYR A 8 2.81 -14.09 8.17
C TYR A 8 3.73 -12.92 7.76
N ILE A 9 3.37 -12.20 6.68
CA ILE A 9 4.08 -11.01 6.21
C ILE A 9 4.04 -9.91 7.29
N ARG A 10 2.88 -9.67 7.90
CA ARG A 10 2.73 -8.70 9.00
C ARG A 10 3.54 -9.09 10.23
N SER A 11 3.56 -10.36 10.62
CA SER A 11 4.38 -10.80 11.75
C SER A 11 5.87 -10.68 11.46
N THR A 12 6.28 -10.97 10.22
CA THR A 12 7.68 -10.90 9.80
C THR A 12 8.17 -9.45 9.78
N ALA A 13 7.47 -8.55 9.08
CA ALA A 13 7.82 -7.13 9.05
C ALA A 13 7.80 -6.47 10.45
N LYS A 14 6.81 -6.81 11.28
CA LYS A 14 6.76 -6.34 12.66
C LYS A 14 7.96 -6.82 13.49
N SER A 15 8.44 -8.04 13.24
CA SER A 15 9.62 -8.57 13.94
C SER A 15 10.91 -7.87 13.51
N LEU A 16 10.98 -7.43 12.24
CA LEU A 16 12.13 -6.73 11.68
C LEU A 16 12.17 -5.25 12.09
N ASP A 17 11.06 -4.53 11.88
CA ASP A 17 11.04 -3.06 12.02
C ASP A 17 10.35 -2.58 13.29
N SER A 18 9.79 -3.49 14.10
CA SER A 18 9.00 -3.16 15.30
C SER A 18 7.81 -2.22 15.06
N GLY A 19 7.34 -2.08 13.81
CA GLY A 19 6.29 -1.12 13.45
C GLY A 19 6.80 0.30 13.16
N VAL A 20 8.11 0.48 13.00
CA VAL A 20 8.75 1.74 12.65
C VAL A 20 8.69 1.98 11.15
N CYS A 21 8.23 3.16 10.74
CA CYS A 21 8.16 3.54 9.35
C CYS A 21 9.57 3.77 8.77
N GLU A 22 9.94 3.03 7.72
CA GLU A 22 11.21 3.19 7.03
C GLU A 22 11.38 4.59 6.40
N GLN A 23 10.29 5.22 5.95
CA GLN A 23 10.35 6.52 5.28
C GLN A 23 10.46 7.73 6.22
N CYS A 24 9.87 7.66 7.41
CA CYS A 24 9.78 8.84 8.30
C CYS A 24 10.16 8.58 9.76
N GLY A 25 10.53 7.35 10.11
CA GLY A 25 10.98 6.97 11.45
C GLY A 25 9.89 6.90 12.52
N VAL A 26 8.63 7.20 12.20
CA VAL A 26 7.54 7.12 13.18
C VAL A 26 7.28 5.67 13.57
N ASN A 27 7.25 5.40 14.88
CA ASN A 27 6.83 4.12 15.42
C ASN A 27 5.29 4.02 15.50
N GLY A 28 4.67 3.42 14.48
CA GLY A 28 3.23 3.24 14.41
C GLY A 28 2.70 2.27 15.47
N SER A 29 3.42 1.20 15.77
CA SER A 29 3.05 0.23 16.80
C SER A 29 3.06 0.84 18.21
N GLU A 30 4.04 1.70 18.52
CA GLU A 30 4.11 2.40 19.80
C GLU A 30 2.99 3.44 19.95
N LEU A 31 2.74 4.24 18.91
CA LEU A 31 1.64 5.20 18.91
C LEU A 31 0.28 4.51 19.10
N TYR A 32 0.06 3.38 18.42
CA TYR A 32 -1.11 2.54 18.61
C TYR A 32 -1.30 2.11 20.06
N LYS A 33 -0.25 1.57 20.70
CA LYS A 33 -0.30 1.14 22.11
C LYS A 33 -0.67 2.30 23.03
N ARG A 34 -0.04 3.46 22.84
CA ARG A 34 -0.32 4.66 23.66
C ARG A 34 -1.77 5.11 23.54
N ILE A 35 -2.32 5.14 22.33
CA ILE A 35 -3.73 5.49 22.07
C ILE A 35 -4.67 4.45 22.67
N LYS A 36 -4.38 3.15 22.51
CA LYS A 36 -5.21 2.06 23.05
C LYS A 36 -5.26 2.07 24.57
N CYS A 37 -4.16 2.41 25.24
CA CYS A 37 -4.07 2.51 26.69
C CYS A 37 -4.67 3.81 27.26
N SER A 38 -4.78 4.87 26.46
CA SER A 38 -5.44 6.11 26.88
C SER A 38 -6.95 5.90 27.05
N ARG A 39 -7.50 6.35 28.19
CA ARG A 39 -8.94 6.33 28.50
C ARG A 39 -9.69 7.57 28.00
N SER A 40 -8.97 8.63 27.61
CA SER A 40 -9.55 9.91 27.20
C SER A 40 -9.60 10.04 25.68
N LEU A 41 -10.79 10.24 25.12
CA LEU A 41 -10.93 10.51 23.69
C LEU A 41 -10.21 11.81 23.27
N LYS A 42 -10.15 12.80 24.16
CA LYS A 42 -9.41 14.05 23.93
C LYS A 42 -7.91 13.80 23.82
N GLU A 43 -7.35 13.04 24.75
CA GLU A 43 -5.92 12.68 24.73
C GLU A 43 -5.58 11.86 23.47
N ARG A 44 -6.43 10.90 23.08
CA ARG A 44 -6.26 10.16 21.83
C ARG A 44 -6.24 11.07 20.62
N ALA A 45 -7.14 12.05 20.56
CA ALA A 45 -7.19 13.03 19.48
C ALA A 45 -5.92 13.89 19.43
N GLU A 46 -5.44 14.37 20.59
CA GLU A 46 -4.21 15.14 20.70
C GLU A 46 -2.98 14.34 20.24
N LEU A 47 -2.87 13.06 20.64
CA LEU A 47 -1.80 12.17 20.19
C LEU A 47 -1.77 12.02 18.67
N ILE A 48 -2.93 11.90 18.03
CA ILE A 48 -3.04 11.82 16.57
C ILE A 48 -2.67 13.15 15.92
N GLN A 49 -3.18 14.27 16.43
CA GLN A 49 -2.92 15.60 15.85
C GLN A 49 -1.47 16.07 16.04
N ASN A 50 -0.80 15.63 17.10
CA ASN A 50 0.61 15.95 17.36
C ASN A 50 1.59 14.95 16.72
N SER A 51 1.14 14.20 15.72
CA SER A 51 1.94 13.18 15.04
C SER A 51 1.82 13.32 13.51
N ARG A 52 2.56 12.49 12.77
CA ARG A 52 2.41 12.43 11.30
C ARG A 52 1.00 12.08 10.83
N TYR A 53 0.16 11.50 11.69
CA TYR A 53 -1.21 11.12 11.36
C TYR A 53 -2.16 12.33 11.27
N ALA A 54 -1.71 13.53 11.65
CA ALA A 54 -2.45 14.77 11.47
C ALA A 54 -2.85 15.03 10.00
N SER A 55 -2.04 14.56 9.04
CA SER A 55 -2.28 14.71 7.60
C SER A 55 -3.38 13.80 7.05
N LEU A 56 -3.87 12.84 7.84
CA LEU A 56 -4.96 11.95 7.43
C LEU A 56 -6.31 12.69 7.39
N SER A 57 -7.25 12.13 6.63
CA SER A 57 -8.61 12.66 6.57
C SER A 57 -9.28 12.68 7.93
N ALA A 58 -10.18 13.64 8.16
CA ALA A 58 -10.92 13.76 9.41
C ALA A 58 -11.67 12.46 9.76
N HIS A 59 -12.26 11.80 8.76
CA HIS A 59 -12.95 10.53 8.94
C HIS A 59 -12.03 9.44 9.52
N VAL A 60 -10.83 9.27 8.93
CA VAL A 60 -9.85 8.27 9.42
C VAL A 60 -9.41 8.61 10.84
N LYS A 61 -9.11 9.88 11.13
CA LYS A 61 -8.72 10.32 12.48
C LYS A 61 -9.80 10.04 13.51
N VAL A 62 -11.07 10.29 13.19
CA VAL A 62 -12.21 9.99 14.08
C VAL A 62 -12.29 8.49 14.38
N THR A 63 -12.12 7.64 13.37
CA THR A 63 -12.13 6.18 13.56
C THR A 63 -10.99 5.73 14.47
N MET A 64 -9.76 6.25 14.26
CA MET A 64 -8.61 5.93 15.10
C MET A 64 -8.80 6.36 16.57
N VAL A 65 -9.50 7.47 16.82
CA VAL A 65 -9.82 7.92 18.20
C VAL A 65 -10.84 6.99 18.86
N LYS A 66 -11.92 6.65 18.14
CA LYS A 66 -13.05 5.88 18.68
C LYS A 66 -12.73 4.40 18.84
N ASP A 67 -12.19 3.79 17.80
CA ASP A 67 -11.89 2.35 17.76
C ASP A 67 -10.49 2.11 17.14
N PRO A 68 -9.42 2.32 17.92
CA PRO A 68 -8.06 2.13 17.45
C PRO A 68 -7.78 0.64 17.19
N SER A 69 -7.28 0.35 16.00
CA SER A 69 -6.75 -0.96 15.59
C SER A 69 -5.35 -0.82 15.00
N GLU A 70 -4.49 -1.84 15.18
CA GLU A 70 -3.07 -1.76 14.81
C GLU A 70 -2.86 -1.47 13.31
N GLY A 71 -3.73 -2.02 12.45
CA GLY A 71 -3.67 -1.80 11.00
C GLY A 71 -3.98 -0.36 10.54
N GLN A 72 -4.44 0.52 11.43
CA GLN A 72 -4.62 1.95 11.12
C GLN A 72 -3.34 2.77 11.33
N PHE A 73 -2.29 2.17 11.91
CA PHE A 73 -1.07 2.88 12.25
C PHE A 73 0.06 2.51 11.31
N TRP A 74 0.20 1.24 10.93
CA TRP A 74 1.26 0.81 10.05
C TRP A 74 0.84 -0.36 9.15
N HIS A 75 1.52 -0.42 8.00
CA HIS A 75 1.33 -1.41 6.95
C HIS A 75 2.68 -2.00 6.54
N VAL A 76 2.63 -3.24 6.05
CA VAL A 76 3.73 -3.80 5.29
C VAL A 76 3.51 -3.42 3.83
N ASP A 77 4.56 -2.92 3.20
CA ASP A 77 4.59 -2.52 1.81
C ASP A 77 5.75 -3.20 1.09
N HIS A 78 5.67 -3.33 -0.23
CA HIS A 78 6.77 -3.86 -1.04
C HIS A 78 7.73 -2.73 -1.41
N ILE A 79 9.05 -2.96 -1.29
CA ILE A 79 10.09 -2.02 -1.74
C ILE A 79 10.02 -1.88 -3.27
N LEU A 80 10.13 -3.00 -3.98
CA LEU A 80 9.81 -3.14 -5.39
C LEU A 80 8.39 -3.69 -5.52
N PRO A 81 7.43 -2.94 -6.10
CA PRO A 81 6.05 -3.42 -6.19
C PRO A 81 5.93 -4.63 -7.12
N VAL A 82 4.99 -5.53 -6.80
CA VAL A 82 4.80 -6.80 -7.53
C VAL A 82 4.60 -6.60 -9.04
N TYR A 83 3.86 -5.56 -9.44
CA TYR A 83 3.62 -5.28 -10.87
C TYR A 83 4.89 -4.90 -11.65
N ALA A 84 5.95 -4.51 -10.95
CA ALA A 84 7.26 -4.17 -11.51
C ALA A 84 8.28 -5.31 -11.33
N GLY A 85 7.82 -6.52 -11.01
CA GLY A 85 8.68 -7.70 -10.85
C GLY A 85 9.17 -7.95 -9.41
N GLY A 86 8.63 -7.25 -8.41
CA GLY A 86 8.91 -7.54 -7.01
C GLY A 86 8.29 -8.88 -6.58
N GLY A 87 9.04 -9.68 -5.82
CA GLY A 87 8.50 -10.91 -5.25
C GLY A 87 7.43 -10.61 -4.20
N GLN A 88 6.38 -11.44 -4.22
CA GLN A 88 5.20 -11.26 -3.38
C GLN A 88 5.48 -11.53 -1.90
N CYS A 89 6.45 -12.40 -1.61
CA CYS A 89 6.76 -12.91 -0.27
C CYS A 89 8.23 -12.74 0.13
N ASP A 90 9.03 -12.07 -0.71
CA ASP A 90 10.46 -11.93 -0.46
C ASP A 90 10.64 -11.00 0.72
N VAL A 91 11.15 -11.53 1.83
CA VAL A 91 11.28 -10.78 3.09
C VAL A 91 12.14 -9.53 2.90
N ASP A 92 13.20 -9.65 2.08
CA ASP A 92 14.10 -8.54 1.72
C ASP A 92 13.43 -7.47 0.84
N ASN A 93 12.25 -7.78 0.28
CA ASN A 93 11.45 -6.85 -0.52
C ASN A 93 10.29 -6.23 0.29
N LEU A 94 10.25 -6.45 1.60
CA LEU A 94 9.23 -5.86 2.48
C LEU A 94 9.81 -4.68 3.25
N ARG A 95 8.95 -3.69 3.51
CA ARG A 95 9.23 -2.59 4.41
C ARG A 95 8.01 -2.24 5.25
N THR A 96 8.24 -1.64 6.40
CA THR A 96 7.17 -1.08 7.23
C THR A 96 6.95 0.39 6.90
N LEU A 97 5.69 0.78 6.64
CA LEU A 97 5.27 2.17 6.45
C LEU A 97 4.16 2.56 7.41
N CYS A 98 4.22 3.78 7.95
CA CYS A 98 3.06 4.37 8.60
C CYS A 98 1.96 4.69 7.59
N THR A 99 0.70 4.71 8.02
CA THR A 99 -0.45 4.94 7.13
C THR A 99 -0.34 6.22 6.27
N PRO A 100 0.12 7.38 6.77
CA PRO A 100 0.38 8.55 5.92
C PRO A 100 1.37 8.28 4.78
N CYS A 101 2.53 7.68 5.08
CA CYS A 101 3.54 7.33 4.07
C CYS A 101 3.03 6.29 3.08
N HIS A 102 2.31 5.28 3.57
CA HIS A 102 1.71 4.24 2.74
C HIS A 102 0.69 4.81 1.74
N GLN A 103 -0.13 5.79 2.15
CA GLN A 103 -1.06 6.47 1.23
C GLN A 103 -0.32 7.19 0.10
N VAL A 104 0.78 7.89 0.41
CA VAL A 104 1.60 8.57 -0.61
C VAL A 104 2.15 7.57 -1.62
N VAL A 105 2.73 6.46 -1.16
CA VAL A 105 3.26 5.40 -2.04
C VAL A 105 2.14 4.80 -2.90
N THR A 106 1.01 4.44 -2.29
CA THR A 106 -0.13 3.83 -2.99
C THR A 106 -0.66 4.75 -4.09
N SER A 107 -0.81 6.05 -3.80
CA SER A 107 -1.26 7.05 -4.77
C SER A 107 -0.26 7.21 -5.92
N ALA A 108 1.05 7.24 -5.64
CA ALA A 108 2.08 7.33 -6.66
C ALA A 108 2.07 6.10 -7.60
N GLN A 109 1.97 4.90 -7.02
CA GLN A 109 1.88 3.66 -7.78
C GLN A 109 0.59 3.59 -8.62
N ALA A 110 -0.55 4.03 -8.08
CA ALA A 110 -1.80 4.10 -8.83
C ALA A 110 -1.68 5.03 -10.05
N GLY A 111 -1.05 6.19 -9.88
CA GLY A 111 -0.76 7.12 -10.97
C GLY A 111 0.16 6.51 -12.04
N HIS A 112 1.20 5.78 -11.63
CA HIS A 112 2.07 5.06 -12.57
C HIS A 112 1.29 4.00 -13.37
N ARG A 113 0.47 3.17 -12.71
CA ARG A 113 -0.38 2.18 -13.40
C ARG A 113 -1.37 2.81 -14.37
N ALA A 114 -1.97 3.93 -14.00
CA ALA A 114 -2.89 4.66 -14.89
C ALA A 114 -2.19 5.14 -16.16
N ARG A 115 -0.96 5.68 -16.05
CA ARG A 115 -0.15 6.08 -17.20
C ARG A 115 0.23 4.91 -18.10
N MET A 116 0.66 3.78 -17.50
CA MET A 116 0.99 2.56 -18.25
C MET A 116 -0.22 2.03 -19.05
N ARG A 117 -1.42 2.04 -18.43
CA ARG A 117 -2.65 1.65 -19.12
C ARG A 117 -3.00 2.60 -20.27
N ALA A 118 -2.82 3.91 -20.08
CA ALA A 118 -3.06 4.90 -21.12
C ALA A 118 -2.10 4.72 -22.31
N SER A 119 -0.82 4.37 -22.07
CA SER A 119 0.16 4.16 -23.13
C SER A 119 -0.04 2.88 -23.94
N ILE A 120 -0.63 1.83 -23.35
CA ILE A 120 -0.85 0.53 -24.02
C ILE A 120 -2.09 0.58 -24.94
N GLY A 121 -2.98 1.56 -24.74
CA GLY A 121 -4.28 1.63 -25.40
C GLY A 121 -5.25 0.54 -24.92
N ASN A 122 -6.55 0.70 -25.19
CA ASN A 122 -7.55 -0.35 -24.93
C ASN A 122 -7.42 -1.49 -25.96
N LYS A 123 -6.29 -2.20 -25.96
CA LYS A 123 -6.18 -3.46 -26.69
C LYS A 123 -6.82 -4.54 -25.85
N THR A 124 -8.00 -4.95 -26.27
CA THR A 124 -8.71 -6.07 -25.71
C THR A 124 -8.04 -7.37 -26.15
N ILE A 125 -8.18 -8.44 -25.36
CA ILE A 125 -7.64 -9.74 -25.75
C ILE A 125 -8.23 -10.22 -27.09
N THR A 126 -9.43 -9.75 -27.44
CA THR A 126 -10.08 -10.00 -28.73
C THR A 126 -9.33 -9.38 -29.91
N ASP A 127 -8.57 -8.31 -29.72
CA ASP A 127 -7.75 -7.70 -30.78
C ASP A 127 -6.55 -8.59 -31.16
N PHE A 128 -6.09 -9.45 -30.23
CA PHE A 128 -5.02 -10.43 -30.49
C PHE A 128 -5.53 -11.63 -31.30
N PHE A 129 -6.81 -11.98 -31.16
CA PHE A 129 -7.43 -13.11 -31.87
C PHE A 129 -8.20 -12.70 -33.12
N SER A 130 -8.26 -11.41 -33.44
CA SER A 130 -8.91 -10.92 -34.66
C SER A 130 -8.02 -11.21 -35.88
N PRO A 131 -8.51 -11.98 -36.88
CA PRO A 131 -7.73 -12.27 -38.08
C PRO A 131 -7.53 -10.97 -38.88
N GLY A 132 -6.28 -10.51 -38.95
CA GLY A 132 -5.90 -9.35 -39.76
C GLY A 132 -6.30 -9.53 -41.22
N THR A 133 -6.90 -8.48 -41.80
CA THR A 133 -7.19 -8.39 -43.24
C THR A 133 -5.91 -8.63 -44.02
N LYS A 134 -5.84 -9.75 -44.75
CA LYS A 134 -4.69 -10.11 -45.60
C LYS A 134 -4.49 -9.03 -46.67
N GLU A 135 -3.40 -8.28 -46.57
CA GLU A 135 -2.89 -7.45 -47.65
C GLU A 135 -2.53 -8.35 -48.84
N LYS A 136 -3.22 -8.15 -49.97
CA LYS A 136 -2.90 -8.84 -51.23
C LYS A 136 -1.53 -8.35 -51.71
N LEU A 137 -0.53 -9.21 -51.68
CA LEU A 137 0.68 -9.04 -52.49
C LEU A 137 0.26 -9.03 -53.97
N LYS A 138 0.46 -7.90 -54.65
CA LYS A 138 0.42 -7.83 -56.12
C LYS A 138 1.66 -8.56 -56.64
N SER A 139 1.45 -9.65 -57.36
CA SER A 139 2.47 -10.28 -58.20
C SER A 139 2.71 -9.39 -59.42
N TYR A 140 3.94 -8.92 -59.59
CA TYR A 140 4.47 -8.56 -60.89
C TYR A 140 5.13 -9.81 -61.46
N ASP A 141 4.61 -10.29 -62.59
CA ASP A 141 5.33 -10.74 -63.79
C ASP A 141 4.29 -11.09 -64.88
#